data_AF-A0A453QEF5-F1
#
_entry.id   AF-A0A453QEF5-F1
#
_cell.length_a   1.000
_cell.length_b   1.000
_cell.length_c   1.000
_cell.angle_alpha   90.00
_cell.angle_beta   90.00
_cell.angle_gamma   90.00
#
_symmetry.space_group_name_H-M   'P 1'
#
loop_
_entity.id
_entity.type
_entity.pdbx_description
1 polymer ?
#
loop_
_entity_poly.entity_id
_entity_poly.type
_entity_poly.pdbx_seq_one_letter_code
_entity_poly.pdbx_strand_id
1 'polypeptide(L)'
;MSELRILVQGTLIALLCLLLSFPPPATASPLRAPASNGSCVAYERGALLSIKESLWEPSVNLSSWQGEECCNWKGVRCSYKTGHVVKLNLRGSAHNCFRYPAYRV
;
A
#
# COMPACT_ATOMS: atom_id res chain seq x y z
N MET A 1 -4.39 -34.16 -36.07
CA MET A 1 -5.20 -33.83 -34.87
C MET A 1 -4.46 -32.94 -33.86
N SER A 2 -3.11 -32.88 -33.89
CA SER A 2 -2.28 -31.96 -33.09
C SER A 2 -2.31 -30.51 -33.60
N GLU A 3 -2.25 -30.31 -34.92
CA GLU A 3 -2.25 -28.98 -35.57
C GLU A 3 -3.53 -28.16 -35.29
N LEU A 4 -4.67 -28.86 -35.20
CA LEU A 4 -5.96 -28.24 -34.87
C LEU A 4 -6.03 -27.80 -33.40
N ARG A 5 -5.25 -28.44 -32.51
CA ARG A 5 -5.17 -28.05 -31.09
C ARG A 5 -4.34 -26.79 -30.90
N ILE A 6 -3.28 -26.60 -31.70
CA ILE A 6 -2.45 -25.39 -31.67
C ILE A 6 -3.23 -24.18 -32.18
N LEU A 7 -4.01 -24.35 -33.27
CA LEU A 7 -4.84 -23.26 -33.81
C LEU A 7 -5.97 -22.86 -32.83
N VAL A 8 -6.59 -23.84 -32.16
CA VAL A 8 -7.66 -23.60 -31.16
C VAL A 8 -7.13 -22.97 -29.87
N GLN A 9 -5.93 -23.38 -29.41
CA GLN A 9 -5.29 -22.72 -28.27
C GLN A 9 -4.84 -21.29 -28.63
N GLY A 10 -4.35 -21.07 -29.85
CA GLY A 10 -3.98 -19.75 -30.33
C GLY A 10 -5.17 -18.78 -30.36
N THR A 11 -6.33 -19.23 -30.84
CA THR A 11 -7.55 -18.41 -30.86
C THR A 11 -8.09 -18.14 -29.45
N LEU A 12 -8.02 -19.13 -28.54
CA LEU A 12 -8.41 -18.95 -27.13
C LEU A 12 -7.52 -17.93 -26.41
N ILE A 13 -6.19 -18.01 -26.60
CA ILE A 13 -5.23 -17.05 -26.02
C ILE A 13 -5.48 -15.66 -26.59
N ALA A 14 -5.68 -15.52 -27.90
CA ALA A 14 -5.98 -14.23 -28.54
C ALA A 14 -7.28 -13.60 -27.99
N LEU A 15 -8.34 -14.39 -27.79
CA LEU A 15 -9.60 -13.94 -27.19
C LEU A 15 -9.41 -13.49 -25.73
N LEU A 16 -8.67 -14.25 -24.93
CA LEU A 16 -8.36 -13.86 -23.54
C LEU A 16 -7.56 -12.56 -23.49
N CYS A 17 -6.57 -12.37 -24.38
CA CYS A 17 -5.82 -11.12 -24.46
C CYS A 17 -6.70 -9.92 -24.85
N LEU A 18 -7.62 -10.09 -25.80
CA LEU A 18 -8.56 -9.03 -26.19
C LEU A 18 -9.46 -8.59 -25.03
N LEU A 19 -9.96 -9.55 -24.24
CA LEU A 19 -10.77 -9.28 -23.04
C LEU A 19 -9.98 -8.55 -21.95
N LEU A 20 -8.70 -8.86 -21.77
CA LEU A 20 -7.82 -8.20 -20.79
C LEU A 20 -7.37 -6.80 -21.25
N SER A 21 -7.31 -6.56 -22.55
CA SER A 21 -6.95 -5.25 -23.13
C SER A 21 -8.12 -4.28 -23.24
N PHE A 22 -9.36 -4.74 -23.02
CA PHE A 22 -10.53 -3.87 -22.97
C PHE A 22 -10.64 -3.29 -21.56
N PRO A 23 -10.27 -2.01 -21.32
CA PRO A 23 -10.51 -1.40 -20.03
C PRO A 23 -12.03 -1.41 -19.78
N PRO A 24 -12.49 -1.73 -18.55
CA PRO A 24 -13.90 -1.61 -18.22
C PRO A 24 -14.35 -0.17 -18.55
N PRO A 25 -15.58 0.02 -19.08
CA PRO A 25 -16.10 1.36 -19.31
C PRO A 25 -16.00 2.14 -18.00
N ALA A 26 -15.26 3.24 -18.03
CA ALA A 26 -15.02 4.10 -16.88
C ALA A 26 -16.30 4.87 -16.53
N THR A 27 -17.32 4.18 -16.03
CA THR A 27 -18.51 4.78 -15.42
C THR A 27 -18.54 4.42 -13.95
N ALA A 28 -17.44 4.71 -13.27
CA ALA A 28 -17.40 4.93 -11.83
C ALA A 28 -16.04 5.55 -11.54
N SER A 29 -15.99 6.88 -11.54
CA SER A 29 -15.03 7.53 -10.64
C SER A 29 -15.26 6.90 -9.26
N PRO A 30 -14.23 6.39 -8.56
CA PRO A 30 -14.42 6.08 -7.15
C PRO A 30 -14.98 7.36 -6.53
N LEU A 31 -16.09 7.26 -5.80
CA LEU A 31 -16.62 8.38 -5.04
C LEU A 31 -15.42 8.98 -4.31
N ARG A 32 -15.00 10.17 -4.71
CA ARG A 32 -13.98 10.94 -3.99
C ARG A 32 -14.69 11.32 -2.70
N ALA A 33 -14.64 10.42 -1.71
CA ALA A 33 -14.98 10.79 -0.36
C ALA A 33 -14.12 12.02 -0.05
N PRO A 34 -14.71 13.16 0.33
CA PRO A 34 -13.91 14.25 0.84
C PRO A 34 -13.08 13.64 1.94
N ALA A 35 -11.75 13.75 1.82
CA ALA A 35 -10.84 13.27 2.86
C ALA A 35 -11.36 13.89 4.16
N SER A 36 -11.90 13.05 5.05
CA SER A 36 -12.19 13.49 6.42
C SER A 36 -10.87 14.07 6.93
N ASN A 37 -10.96 15.16 7.68
CA ASN A 37 -9.82 16.01 8.01
C ASN A 37 -8.76 15.24 8.83
N GLY A 38 -7.91 14.44 8.17
CA GLY A 38 -6.96 13.51 8.78
C GLY A 38 -6.91 12.08 8.22
N SER A 39 -7.86 11.63 7.38
CA SER A 39 -7.83 10.27 6.82
C SER A 39 -7.10 10.21 5.47
N CYS A 40 -6.39 9.10 5.28
CA CYS A 40 -5.75 8.74 4.01
C CYS A 40 -6.53 7.58 3.37
N VAL A 41 -6.35 7.34 2.06
CA VAL A 41 -7.14 6.30 1.36
C VAL A 41 -6.78 4.90 1.84
N ALA A 42 -7.73 3.96 1.78
CA ALA A 42 -7.60 2.61 2.35
C ALA A 42 -6.34 1.87 1.91
N TYR A 43 -5.92 2.03 0.65
CA TYR A 43 -4.69 1.43 0.12
C TYR A 43 -3.42 2.01 0.79
N GLU A 44 -3.37 3.33 1.03
CA GLU A 44 -2.23 3.98 1.70
C GLU A 44 -2.15 3.52 3.15
N ARG A 45 -3.28 3.43 3.83
CA ARG A 45 -3.38 2.88 5.20
C ARG A 45 -2.88 1.44 5.25
N GLY A 46 -3.30 0.58 4.32
CA GLY A 46 -2.85 -0.81 4.23
C GLY A 46 -1.33 -0.91 4.05
N ALA A 47 -0.76 -0.11 3.16
CA ALA A 47 0.69 -0.07 2.95
C ALA A 47 1.46 0.37 4.20
N LEU A 48 0.97 1.39 4.92
CA LEU A 48 1.58 1.84 6.17
C LEU A 48 1.50 0.76 7.28
N LEU A 49 0.39 0.04 7.40
CA LEU A 49 0.30 -1.05 8.37
C LEU A 49 1.24 -2.22 8.02
N SER A 50 1.41 -2.53 6.73
CA SER A 50 2.40 -3.52 6.30
C SER A 50 3.83 -3.08 6.64
N ILE A 51 4.15 -1.79 6.51
CA ILE A 51 5.44 -1.23 6.98
C ILE A 51 5.59 -1.41 8.50
N LYS A 52 4.54 -1.12 9.27
CA LYS A 52 4.55 -1.29 10.74
C LYS A 52 4.86 -2.73 11.15
N GLU A 53 4.27 -3.71 10.47
CA GLU A 53 4.52 -5.14 10.73
C GLU A 53 5.93 -5.58 10.30
N SER A 54 6.45 -5.00 9.22
CA SER A 54 7.78 -5.32 8.68
C SER A 54 8.93 -4.69 9.49
N LEU A 55 8.65 -3.64 10.26
CA LEU A 55 9.64 -2.92 11.06
C LEU A 55 9.67 -3.45 12.50
N TRP A 56 10.44 -4.50 12.73
CA TRP A 56 10.85 -4.93 14.07
C TRP A 56 12.07 -4.12 14.54
N GLU A 57 11.89 -2.82 14.75
CA GLU A 57 12.96 -1.98 15.28
C GLU A 57 12.49 -1.32 16.59
N PRO A 58 13.01 -1.73 17.76
CA PRO A 58 12.58 -1.18 19.05
C PRO A 58 12.91 0.31 19.19
N SER A 59 13.79 0.84 18.34
CA SER A 59 14.10 2.26 18.26
C SER A 59 13.02 3.09 17.55
N VAL A 60 12.18 2.48 16.70
CA VAL A 60 11.16 3.15 15.89
C VAL A 60 9.80 3.06 16.58
N ASN A 61 9.35 4.17 17.17
CA ASN A 61 8.05 4.22 17.83
C ASN A 61 6.90 4.50 16.85
N LEU A 62 6.19 3.44 16.44
CA LEU A 62 5.00 3.48 15.58
C LEU A 62 3.68 3.30 16.34
N SER A 63 3.65 3.59 17.66
CA SER A 63 2.46 3.37 18.48
C SER A 63 1.22 4.14 18.01
N SER A 64 1.40 5.31 17.41
CA SER A 64 0.29 6.11 16.90
C SER A 64 -0.36 5.55 15.63
N TRP A 65 0.22 4.53 15.00
CA TRP A 65 -0.24 3.99 13.73
C TRP A 65 -1.41 3.03 13.96
N GLN A 66 -2.57 3.60 14.23
CA GLN A 66 -3.82 2.89 14.54
C GLN A 66 -5.04 3.74 14.15
N GLY A 67 -6.16 3.07 13.84
CA GLY A 67 -7.39 3.73 13.37
C GLY A 67 -7.35 4.07 11.87
N GLU A 68 -8.21 5.00 11.45
CA GLU A 68 -8.41 5.37 10.03
C GLU A 68 -7.78 6.72 9.67
N GLU A 69 -7.49 7.55 10.66
CA GLU A 69 -6.96 8.91 10.51
C GLU A 69 -5.42 8.89 10.33
N CYS A 70 -4.94 8.22 9.28
CA CYS A 70 -3.51 8.00 9.05
C CYS A 70 -2.69 9.26 8.83
N CYS A 71 -3.27 10.38 8.39
CA CYS A 71 -2.54 11.65 8.31
C CYS A 71 -2.22 12.24 9.70
N ASN A 72 -2.91 11.77 10.75
CA ASN A 72 -2.64 12.12 12.14
C ASN A 72 -1.63 11.17 12.80
N TRP A 73 -1.18 10.13 12.11
CA TRP A 73 -0.15 9.25 12.63
C TRP A 73 1.19 9.98 12.70
N LYS A 74 1.91 9.78 13.81
CA LYS A 74 3.25 10.34 14.02
C LYS A 74 4.17 9.93 12.87
N GLY A 75 4.78 10.93 12.26
CA GLY A 75 5.73 10.74 11.16
C GLY A 75 5.07 10.59 9.78
N VAL A 76 3.75 10.54 9.68
CA VAL A 76 3.03 10.56 8.39
C VAL A 76 2.69 12.01 8.05
N ARG A 77 2.92 12.41 6.80
CA ARG A 77 2.50 13.72 6.30
C ARG A 77 1.75 13.56 5.00
N CYS A 78 0.55 14.11 4.97
CA CYS A 78 -0.32 14.12 3.81
C CYS A 78 -0.23 15.45 3.05
N SER A 79 -0.57 15.41 1.77
CA SER A 79 -0.75 16.58 0.92
C SER A 79 -2.00 17.34 1.34
N TYR A 80 -1.89 18.64 1.59
CA TYR A 80 -3.05 19.48 1.90
C TYR A 80 -4.02 19.63 0.72
N LYS A 81 -3.54 19.41 -0.52
CA LYS A 81 -4.36 19.52 -1.73
C LYS A 81 -5.14 18.25 -2.02
N THR A 82 -4.54 17.10 -1.74
CA THR A 82 -5.07 15.81 -2.19
C THR A 82 -5.39 14.83 -1.07
N GLY A 83 -4.93 15.07 0.17
CA GLY A 83 -5.11 14.14 1.29
C GLY A 83 -4.21 12.90 1.22
N HIS A 84 -3.42 12.74 0.17
CA HIS A 84 -2.55 11.58 -0.02
C HIS A 84 -1.30 11.66 0.84
N VAL A 85 -0.81 10.52 1.30
CA VAL A 85 0.47 10.43 2.02
C VAL A 85 1.62 10.79 1.07
N VAL A 86 2.38 11.83 1.41
CA VAL A 86 3.51 12.32 0.59
C VAL A 86 4.86 12.20 1.27
N LYS A 87 4.89 11.96 2.58
CA LYS A 87 6.14 11.78 3.32
C LYS A 87 5.94 10.89 4.53
N LEU A 88 6.95 10.06 4.78
CA LEU A 88 7.07 9.18 5.93
C LEU A 88 8.36 9.49 6.69
N ASN A 89 8.26 9.68 8.00
CA ASN A 89 9.39 9.91 8.90
C ASN A 89 9.40 8.85 9.99
N LEU A 90 10.29 7.87 9.84
CA LEU A 90 10.46 6.73 10.75
C LEU A 90 11.60 6.96 11.75
N ARG A 91 11.99 8.22 11.99
CA ARG A 91 13.13 8.51 12.87
C ARG A 91 12.87 7.95 14.28
N GLY A 92 13.64 6.93 14.61
CA GLY A 92 13.63 6.34 15.94
C GLY A 92 14.21 7.27 17.00
N SER A 93 13.76 7.08 18.24
CA SER A 93 14.44 7.64 19.40
C SER A 93 15.68 6.79 19.63
N ALA A 94 16.79 7.14 18.97
CA ALA A 94 18.07 6.49 19.18
C ALA A 94 18.63 6.86 20.57
N HIS A 95 17.98 6.37 21.62
CA HIS A 95 18.57 6.25 22.94
C HIS A 95 18.93 4.78 23.11
N ASN A 96 20.03 4.40 22.45
CA ASN A 96 20.78 3.16 22.63
C ASN A 96 20.43 2.00 21.66
N CYS A 97 20.83 2.14 20.38
CA CYS A 97 21.15 0.98 19.54
C CYS A 97 22.26 0.08 20.13
N PHE A 98 22.90 0.49 21.23
CA PHE A 98 23.94 -0.26 21.95
C PHE A 98 23.43 -1.09 23.14
N ARG A 99 22.11 -1.19 23.39
CA ARG A 99 21.58 -1.95 24.54
C ARG A 99 20.67 -3.13 24.20
N TYR A 100 20.69 -3.61 22.96
CA TYR A 100 20.14 -4.92 22.64
C TYR A 100 21.29 -5.94 22.58
N PRO A 101 21.36 -6.92 23.49
CA PRO A 101 22.33 -8.00 23.34
C PRO A 101 21.97 -8.77 22.05
N ALA A 102 23.01 -9.13 21.30
CA ALA A 102 22.90 -10.01 20.16
C ALA A 102 22.29 -11.36 20.59
N TYR A 103 20.96 -11.50 20.52
CA TYR A 103 20.30 -12.80 20.62
C TYR A 103 19.81 -13.20 19.22
N ARG A 104 20.72 -13.84 18.49
CA ARG A 104 20.36 -14.84 17.51
C ARG A 104 21.47 -15.90 17.55
N VAL A 105 21.37 -16.78 18.53
CA VAL A 105 21.99 -18.12 18.52
C VAL A 105 20.97 -19.06 17.91
#